data_AF-A0A519LC93-F1
#
_entry.id   AF-A0A519LC93-F1
#
_cell.length_a   1.000
_cell.length_b   1.000
_cell.length_c   1.000
_cell.angle_alpha   90.00
_cell.angle_beta   90.00
_cell.angle_gamma   90.00
#
_symmetry.space_group_name_H-M   'P 1'
#
loop_
_entity.id
_entity.type
_entity.pdbx_description
1 polymer ?
#
loop_
_entity_poly.entity_id
_entity_poly.type
_entity_poly.pdbx_seq_one_letter_code
_entity_poly.pdbx_strand_id
1 'polypeptide(L)' 'MKTLVLFYSTYGHAWKLAEAIAKGAREVAGNEVVVKRVPETLSKEILDQTGAT' A
#
# COMPACT_ATOMS: atom_id res chain seq x y z
N MET A 1 16.88 5.89 11.04
CA MET A 1 16.54 4.70 10.20
C MET A 1 15.60 5.16 9.09
N LYS A 2 15.53 4.43 7.96
CA LYS A 2 14.56 4.74 6.90
C LYS A 2 13.78 3.49 6.53
N THR A 3 12.45 3.59 6.50
CA THR A 3 11.55 2.49 6.15
C THR A 3 10.68 2.88 4.97
N LEU A 4 10.67 2.05 3.93
CA LEU A 4 9.73 2.15 2.82
C LEU A 4 8.65 1.08 2.96
N VAL A 5 7.40 1.50 3.15
CA VAL A 5 6.22 0.63 3.02
C VAL A 5 5.75 0.72 1.56
N LEU A 6 6.32 -0.15 0.73
CA LEU A 6 5.91 -0.32 -0.66
C LEU A 6 4.81 -1.38 -0.72
N PHE A 7 3.66 -1.03 -1.29
CA PHE A 7 2.53 -1.96 -1.37
C PHE A 7 1.78 -1.83 -2.70
N TYR A 8 1.03 -2.87 -3.04
CA TYR A 8 -0.01 -2.85 -4.06
C TYR A 8 -1.31 -3.33 -3.41
N SER A 9 -2.45 -2.81 -3.87
CA SER A 9 -3.75 -3.29 -3.41
C SER A 9 -4.80 -3.06 -4.49
N THR A 10 -5.49 -4.14 -4.85
CA THR A 10 -6.67 -4.14 -5.73
C THR A 10 -7.91 -3.70 -4.94
N TYR A 11 -8.23 -4.41 -3.86
CA TYR A 11 -9.46 -4.22 -3.07
C TYR A 11 -9.28 -3.42 -1.77
N GLY A 12 -8.10 -2.87 -1.52
CA GLY A 12 -7.83 -2.00 -0.37
C GLY A 12 -7.51 -2.69 0.97
N HIS A 13 -7.60 -4.01 1.09
CA HIS A 13 -7.19 -4.71 2.33
C HIS A 13 -5.71 -4.49 2.65
N ALA A 14 -4.85 -4.63 1.63
CA ALA A 14 -3.42 -4.38 1.77
C ALA A 14 -3.11 -2.88 1.97
N TRP A 15 -3.95 -1.97 1.50
CA TRP A 15 -3.84 -0.55 1.83
C TRP A 15 -4.02 -0.31 3.33
N LYS A 16 -5.09 -0.84 3.93
CA LYS A 16 -5.32 -0.75 5.39
C LYS A 16 -4.17 -1.36 6.19
N LEU A 17 -3.62 -2.48 5.72
CA LEU A 17 -2.44 -3.09 6.33
C LEU A 17 -1.20 -2.19 6.22
N ALA A 18 -0.95 -1.60 5.05
CA ALA A 18 0.16 -0.68 4.85
C ALA A 18 0.05 0.56 5.76
N GLU A 19 -1.15 1.08 5.97
CA GLU A 19 -1.41 2.17 6.92
C GLU A 19 -1.07 1.76 8.36
N ALA A 20 -1.49 0.57 8.79
CA ALA A 20 -1.19 0.05 10.12
C ALA A 20 0.31 -0.18 10.33
N ILE A 21 1.00 -0.76 9.34
CA ILE A 21 2.46 -0.96 9.35
C ILE A 21 3.17 0.39 9.44
N ALA A 22 2.78 1.36 8.61
CA ALA A 22 3.38 2.70 8.62
C ALA A 22 3.16 3.42 9.96
N LYS A 23 1.99 3.25 10.57
CA LYS A 23 1.70 3.78 11.91
C LYS A 23 2.67 3.21 12.94
N GLY A 24 2.80 1.89 13.04
CA GLY A 24 3.72 1.25 13.99
C GLY A 24 5.19 1.61 13.73
N ALA A 25 5.62 1.65 12.46
CA ALA A 25 6.99 2.01 12.10
C ALA A 25 7.36 3.46 12.48
N ARG A 26 6.39 4.38 12.51
CA ARG A 26 6.58 5.78 12.92
C ARG A 26 6.74 5.96 14.42
N GLU A 27 6.33 4.99 15.24
CA GLU A 27 6.51 5.04 16.70
C GLU A 27 7.99 4.87 17.11
N VAL A 28 8.83 4.35 16.21
CA VAL A 28 10.28 4.23 16.43
C VAL A 28 10.97 5.58 16.27
N ALA A 29 11.58 6.09 17.34
CA ALA A 29 12.27 7.38 17.35
C ALA A 29 13.35 7.46 16.25
N GLY A 30 13.34 8.56 15.49
CA GLY A 30 14.30 8.80 14.40
C GLY A 30 14.12 7.90 13.18
N ASN A 31 12.96 7.24 13.03
CA ASN A 31 12.62 6.48 11.84
C ASN A 31 11.85 7.33 10.82
N GLU A 32 12.40 7.51 9.63
CA GLU A 32 11.74 8.15 8.50
C GLU A 32 10.94 7.11 7.72
N VAL A 33 9.61 7.22 7.73
CA VAL A 33 8.71 6.23 7.10
C VAL A 33 8.02 6.82 5.89
N VAL A 34 8.25 6.20 4.73
CA VAL A 34 7.62 6.55 3.45
C VAL A 34 6.67 5.44 3.04
N VAL A 35 5.47 5.80 2.59
CA VAL A 35 4.50 4.85 2.03
C VAL A 35 4.37 5.11 0.53
N LYS A 36 4.48 4.07 -0.29
CA LYS A 36 4.33 4.17 -1.75
C LYS A 36 3.45 3.04 -2.27
N ARG A 37 2.55 3.40 -3.20
CA ARG A 37 1.70 2.45 -3.91
C ARG A 37 2.32 2.13 -5.27
N VAL A 38 2.41 0.84 -5.59
CA VAL A 38 2.76 0.37 -6.93
C VAL A 38 1.51 0.52 -7.82
N PRO A 39 1.64 1.07 -9.03
CA PRO A 39 0.55 1.18 -9.98
C PRO A 39 -0.05 -0.17 -10.36
N GLU A 40 -1.34 -0.16 -10.66
CA GLU A 40 -2.01 -1.30 -11.28
C GLU A 40 -1.46 -1.54 -12.71
N THR A 41 -1.38 -2.81 -13.10
CA THR A 41 -0.90 -3.24 -14.42
C THR A 41 -1.97 -3.94 -15.25
N LEU A 42 -3.04 -4.41 -14.61
CA LEU A 42 -4.18 -4.99 -15.31
C LEU A 42 -4.90 -3.92 -16.14
N SER A 43 -5.40 -4.31 -17.31
CA SER A 43 -6.23 -3.43 -18.11
C SER A 43 -7.57 -3.19 -17.43
N LYS A 44 -8.25 -2.10 -17.82
CA LYS A 44 -9.57 -1.77 -17.29
C LYS A 44 -10.57 -2.91 -17.51
N GLU A 45 -10.54 -3.54 -18.69
CA GLU A 45 -11.46 -4.62 -19.05
C GLU A 45 -11.32 -5.84 -18.13
N ILE A 46 -10.09 -6.14 -17.69
CA ILE A 46 -9.84 -7.22 -16.72
C ILE A 46 -10.31 -6.80 -15.33
N LEU A 47 -10.02 -5.56 -14.91
CA LEU A 47 -10.42 -5.06 -13.60
C LEU A 47 -11.95 -5.03 -13.42
N ASP A 48 -12.68 -4.58 -14.44
CA ASP A 48 -14.14 -4.56 -14.46
C ASP A 48 -14.71 -5.99 -14.23
N GLN A 49 -14.10 -7.02 -14.80
CA GLN A 49 -14.51 -8.42 -14.60
C GLN A 49 -14.26 -8.94 -13.17
N THR A 50 -13.32 -8.33 -12.45
CA THR A 50 -12.96 -8.73 -11.07
C THR A 50 -13.73 -7.99 -9.99
N GLY A 51 -14.60 -7.03 -10.37
CA GLY A 51 -15.31 -6.16 -9.43
C GLY A 51 -14.39 -5.22 -8.63
N ALA A 52 -13.21 -4.91 -9.18
CA ALA A 52 -12.20 -4.06 -8.55
C ALA A 52 -12.35 -2.56 -8.88
N THR A 53 -13.34 -2.21 -9.71
CA THR A 53 -13.65 -0.87 -10.22
C THR A 53 -15.02 -0.39 -9.76
#